data_AF-A0A9E5ERM6-F1
#
_entry.id   AF-A0A9E5ERM6-F1
#
_cell.length_a   1.000
_cell.length_b   1.000
_cell.length_c   1.000
_cell.angle_alpha   90.00
_cell.angle_beta   90.00
_cell.angle_gamma   90.00
#
_symmetry.space_group_name_H-M   'P 1'
#
loop_
_entity.id
_entity.type
_entity.pdbx_description
1 polymer ?
#
loop_
_entity_poly.entity_id
_entity_poly.type
_entity_poly.pdbx_seq_one_letter_code
_entity_poly.pdbx_strand_id
1 'polypeptide(L)'
;MDVTADFMPPTIEWYALSPYIALLAGALVLLLVGSLTPRWPRGWYAIVAATTAGSAAVLASLQFAALETEAARTLVKGTIAHDRFGLVAIIAVCFIVVMSAMTTSDAASQGAADTLEPYALMLTAALGAAVMVSANDLLAAFLGIEILSLSLYVLAASDRVTLKLQSGEGTKKLTAAGAITGGNKVYAAASGKVAATGSVVEGIAFETVTADGDFIEVLPGPSWAYSS
;
A
#
# COMPACT_ATOMS: atom_id res chain seq x y z
N MET A 1 -2.29 52.69 35.39
CA MET A 1 -3.10 51.49 35.08
C MET A 1 -2.15 50.51 34.46
N ASP A 2 -1.56 49.63 35.28
CA ASP A 2 -0.61 48.63 34.80
C ASP A 2 -1.37 47.59 33.96
N VAL A 3 -1.08 47.57 32.66
CA VAL A 3 -1.70 46.68 31.67
C VAL A 3 -0.86 45.42 31.46
N THR A 4 -0.06 45.01 32.46
CA THR A 4 0.63 43.72 32.44
C THR A 4 -0.39 42.64 32.79
N ALA A 5 -1.27 42.33 31.84
CA ALA A 5 -2.04 41.10 31.89
C ALA A 5 -1.03 39.96 32.00
N ASP A 6 -1.11 39.23 33.11
CA ASP A 6 -0.27 38.06 33.37
C ASP A 6 -0.56 37.02 32.27
N PHE A 7 0.31 36.97 31.28
CA PHE A 7 0.16 36.04 30.15
C PHE A 7 0.52 34.65 30.67
N MET A 8 -0.49 33.87 31.06
CA MET A 8 -0.33 32.43 31.24
C MET A 8 -0.36 31.77 29.85
N PRO A 9 0.79 31.29 29.32
CA PRO A 9 0.79 30.53 28.08
C PRO A 9 -0.02 29.24 28.25
N PRO A 10 -0.81 28.83 27.26
CA PRO A 10 -1.50 27.54 27.31
C PRO A 10 -0.45 26.41 27.36
N THR A 11 -0.56 25.55 28.36
CA THR A 11 0.33 24.38 28.51
C THR A 11 -0.15 23.24 27.63
N ILE A 12 0.72 22.73 26.76
CA ILE A 12 0.44 21.54 25.94
C ILE A 12 1.02 20.32 26.64
N GLU A 13 0.18 19.34 26.96
CA GLU A 13 0.63 18.07 27.54
C GLU A 13 1.21 17.15 26.47
N TRP A 14 2.49 17.38 26.12
CA TRP A 14 3.21 16.61 25.10
C TRP A 14 3.26 15.10 25.40
N TYR A 15 3.32 14.73 26.68
CA TYR A 15 3.31 13.33 27.08
C TYR A 15 1.99 12.64 26.72
N ALA A 16 0.84 13.30 26.94
CA ALA A 16 -0.46 12.71 26.62
C ALA A 16 -0.68 12.56 25.09
N LEU A 17 -0.01 13.38 24.28
CA LEU A 17 -0.01 13.30 22.82
C LEU A 17 1.04 12.32 22.24
N SER A 18 1.90 11.75 23.07
CA SER A 18 3.01 10.92 22.61
C SER A 18 2.62 9.70 21.75
N PRO A 19 1.52 8.94 22.01
CA PRO A 19 1.19 7.80 21.15
C PRO A 19 0.81 8.23 19.73
N TYR A 20 0.11 9.36 19.57
CA TYR A 20 -0.23 9.94 18.27
C TYR A 20 1.02 10.40 17.54
N ILE A 21 1.92 11.10 18.24
CA ILE A 21 3.17 11.59 17.67
C ILE A 21 4.06 10.42 17.24
N ALA A 22 4.12 9.34 18.02
CA ALA A 22 4.88 8.15 17.66
C ALA A 22 4.36 7.49 16.37
N LEU A 23 3.04 7.33 16.23
CA LEU A 23 2.43 6.79 15.01
C LEU A 23 2.68 7.71 13.80
N LEU A 24 2.47 9.02 13.96
CA LEU A 24 2.71 10.00 12.91
C LEU A 24 4.18 10.02 12.48
N ALA A 25 5.10 10.06 13.44
CA ALA A 25 6.52 10.09 13.18
C ALA A 25 6.97 8.82 12.45
N GLY A 26 6.52 7.63 12.89
CA GLY A 26 6.88 6.39 12.21
C GLY A 26 6.30 6.31 10.79
N ALA A 27 5.07 6.77 10.56
CA ALA A 27 4.49 6.86 9.22
C ALA A 27 5.33 7.77 8.31
N LEU A 28 5.66 8.97 8.79
CA LEU A 28 6.46 9.93 8.03
C LEU A 28 7.90 9.44 7.80
N VAL A 29 8.52 8.80 8.79
CA VAL A 29 9.87 8.22 8.68
C VAL A 29 9.88 7.09 7.66
N LEU A 30 8.88 6.19 7.69
CA LEU A 30 8.77 5.13 6.70
C LEU A 30 8.59 5.67 5.29
N LEU A 31 7.73 6.69 5.11
CA LEU A 31 7.55 7.34 3.81
C LEU A 31 8.81 8.06 3.35
N LEU A 32 9.41 8.89 4.20
CA LEU A 32 10.57 9.69 3.83
C LEU A 32 11.81 8.83 3.59
N VAL A 33 12.18 8.01 4.58
CA VAL A 33 13.40 7.20 4.49
C VAL A 33 13.18 6.06 3.52
N GLY A 34 12.04 5.37 3.58
CA GLY A 34 11.73 4.28 2.66
C GLY A 34 11.64 4.73 1.20
N SER A 35 11.17 5.96 0.93
CA SER A 35 11.12 6.51 -0.43
C SER A 35 12.46 7.01 -0.94
N LEU A 36 13.34 7.52 -0.06
CA LEU A 36 14.64 8.08 -0.45
C LEU A 36 15.76 7.04 -0.50
N THR A 37 15.56 5.88 0.09
CA THR A 37 16.57 4.81 0.12
C THR A 37 16.25 3.69 -0.87
N PRO A 38 17.27 2.91 -1.32
CA PRO A 38 17.03 1.71 -2.12
C PRO A 38 16.09 0.75 -1.41
N ARG A 39 15.45 -0.16 -2.16
CA ARG A 39 14.55 -1.17 -1.56
C ARG A 39 15.23 -1.89 -0.41
N TRP A 40 14.59 -1.86 0.74
CA TRP A 40 15.11 -2.50 1.95
C TRP A 40 15.06 -4.01 1.83
N PRO A 41 15.90 -4.73 2.61
CA PRO A 41 15.76 -6.16 2.78
C PRO A 41 14.33 -6.52 3.24
N ARG A 42 13.86 -7.68 2.80
CA ARG A 42 12.51 -8.17 3.07
C ARG A 42 12.18 -8.17 4.57
N GLY A 43 10.97 -7.75 4.91
CA GLY A 43 10.45 -7.70 6.27
C GLY A 43 10.89 -6.50 7.11
N TRP A 44 11.85 -5.69 6.65
CA TRP A 44 12.31 -4.52 7.43
C TRP A 44 11.24 -3.44 7.55
N TYR A 45 10.44 -3.23 6.50
CA TYR A 45 9.30 -2.31 6.56
C TYR A 45 8.28 -2.74 7.63
N ALA A 46 8.01 -4.05 7.71
CA ALA A 46 7.14 -4.62 8.72
C ALA A 46 7.70 -4.47 10.14
N ILE A 47 9.00 -4.70 10.32
CA ILE A 47 9.67 -4.51 11.62
C ILE A 47 9.56 -3.05 12.07
N VAL A 48 9.82 -2.09 11.18
CA VAL A 48 9.70 -0.66 11.55
C VAL A 48 8.27 -0.28 11.86
N ALA A 49 7.28 -0.75 11.10
CA ALA A 49 5.88 -0.49 11.39
C ALA A 49 5.43 -1.12 12.71
N ALA A 50 5.79 -2.39 12.95
CA ALA A 50 5.47 -3.12 14.17
C ALA A 50 6.15 -2.52 15.40
N THR A 51 7.42 -2.12 15.30
CA THR A 51 8.14 -1.46 16.42
C THR A 51 7.59 -0.07 16.69
N THR A 52 7.22 0.70 15.66
CA THR A 52 6.54 1.99 15.83
C THR A 52 5.20 1.81 16.56
N ALA A 53 4.33 0.94 16.04
CA ALA A 53 3.02 0.67 16.66
C ALA A 53 3.17 0.09 18.07
N GLY A 54 4.14 -0.80 18.29
CA GLY A 54 4.49 -1.34 19.60
C GLY A 54 4.95 -0.24 20.58
N SER A 55 5.78 0.70 20.13
CA SER A 55 6.21 1.83 20.96
C SER A 55 5.03 2.73 21.36
N ALA A 56 4.11 3.01 20.42
CA ALA A 56 2.89 3.76 20.69
C ALA A 56 1.96 3.02 21.67
N ALA A 57 1.83 1.69 21.53
CA ALA A 57 1.06 0.85 22.45
C ALA A 57 1.67 0.85 23.86
N VAL A 58 3.00 0.79 23.98
CA VAL A 58 3.69 0.87 25.28
C VAL A 58 3.45 2.22 25.92
N LEU A 59 3.59 3.33 25.17
CA LEU A 59 3.32 4.67 25.67
C LEU A 59 1.86 4.81 26.14
N ALA A 60 0.90 4.33 25.36
CA ALA A 60 -0.51 4.32 25.74
C ALA A 60 -0.77 3.45 26.98
N SER A 61 -0.10 2.31 27.12
CA SER A 61 -0.20 1.43 28.29
C SER A 61 0.36 2.06 29.56
N LEU A 62 1.51 2.75 29.45
CA LEU A 62 2.09 3.49 30.57
C LEU A 62 1.17 4.64 31.00
N GLN A 63 0.55 5.35 30.05
CA GLN A 63 -0.43 6.39 30.34
C GLN A 63 -1.70 5.84 30.98
N PHE A 64 -2.18 4.68 30.52
CA PHE A 64 -3.32 3.99 31.11
C PHE A 64 -3.06 3.62 32.57
N ALA A 65 -1.87 3.09 32.87
CA ALA A 65 -1.47 2.74 34.22
C ALA A 65 -1.27 3.96 35.14
N ALA A 66 -0.86 5.11 34.57
CA ALA A 66 -0.68 6.36 35.30
C ALA A 66 -1.97 7.14 35.54
N LEU A 67 -3.07 6.82 34.86
CA LEU A 67 -4.36 7.48 35.07
C LEU A 67 -5.01 6.98 36.37
N GLU A 68 -5.10 7.87 37.36
CA GLU A 68 -5.95 7.68 38.54
C GLU A 68 -7.43 7.64 38.13
N THR A 69 -8.22 6.85 38.85
CA THR A 69 -9.55 6.31 38.46
C THR A 69 -10.61 7.36 38.08
N GLU A 70 -10.43 8.65 38.39
CA GLU A 70 -11.42 9.71 38.15
C GLU A 70 -10.96 10.88 37.24
N ALA A 71 -9.72 10.88 36.73
CA ALA A 71 -9.20 12.03 36.00
C ALA A 71 -9.37 11.91 34.47
N ALA A 72 -10.62 11.93 33.98
CA ALA A 72 -10.86 12.21 32.56
C ALA A 72 -10.45 13.67 32.30
N ARG A 73 -9.40 13.87 31.50
CA ARG A 73 -8.89 15.21 31.16
C ARG A 73 -9.11 15.50 29.69
N THR A 74 -9.38 16.75 29.36
CA THR A 74 -9.44 17.19 27.98
C THR A 74 -8.14 17.91 27.62
N LEU A 75 -7.67 17.67 26.40
CA LEU A 75 -6.46 18.23 25.82
C LEU A 75 -6.85 19.17 24.68
N VAL A 76 -5.91 20.03 24.29
CA VAL A 76 -6.03 20.90 23.11
C VAL A 76 -7.35 21.68 23.12
N LYS A 77 -7.56 22.48 24.17
CA LYS A 77 -8.77 23.30 24.36
C LYS A 77 -10.10 22.51 24.33
N GLY A 78 -10.09 21.24 24.71
CA GLY A 78 -11.31 20.44 24.80
C GLY A 78 -11.58 19.56 23.59
N THR A 79 -10.77 19.61 22.52
CA THR A 79 -11.00 18.82 21.30
C THR A 79 -10.64 17.35 21.45
N ILE A 80 -9.66 17.02 22.30
CA ILE A 80 -9.23 15.64 22.54
C ILE A 80 -9.61 15.24 23.96
N ALA A 81 -10.40 14.18 24.12
CA ALA A 81 -10.64 13.53 25.40
C ALA A 81 -9.53 12.51 25.68
N HIS A 82 -8.90 12.63 26.84
CA HIS A 82 -7.86 11.71 27.30
C HIS A 82 -8.39 10.90 28.48
N ASP A 83 -8.88 9.71 28.17
CA ASP A 83 -9.51 8.80 29.10
C ASP A 83 -9.02 7.36 28.90
N ARG A 84 -9.43 6.47 29.82
CA ARG A 84 -9.06 5.06 29.79
C ARG A 84 -9.62 4.33 28.57
N PHE A 85 -10.82 4.71 28.12
CA PHE A 85 -11.45 4.10 26.95
C PHE A 85 -10.64 4.39 25.69
N GLY A 86 -10.27 5.66 25.46
CA GLY A 86 -9.44 6.06 24.33
C GLY A 86 -8.09 5.38 24.33
N LEU A 87 -7.44 5.27 25.49
CA LEU A 87 -6.15 4.59 25.59
C LEU A 87 -6.23 3.09 25.29
N VAL A 88 -7.25 2.39 25.81
CA VAL A 88 -7.46 0.96 25.51
C VAL A 88 -7.71 0.76 24.02
N ALA A 89 -8.50 1.63 23.39
CA ALA A 89 -8.74 1.57 21.96
C ALA A 89 -7.46 1.82 21.14
N ILE A 90 -6.62 2.79 21.52
CA ILE A 90 -5.32 3.04 20.88
C ILE A 90 -4.42 1.82 21.00
N ILE A 91 -4.37 1.17 22.16
CA ILE A 91 -3.61 -0.08 22.37
C ILE A 91 -4.12 -1.18 21.43
N ALA A 92 -5.44 -1.36 21.34
CA ALA A 92 -6.06 -2.34 20.45
C ALA A 92 -5.74 -2.06 18.97
N VAL A 93 -5.84 -0.80 18.54
CA VAL A 93 -5.47 -0.37 17.17
C VAL A 93 -3.99 -0.65 16.88
N CYS A 94 -3.08 -0.34 17.81
CA CYS A 94 -1.66 -0.63 17.65
C CYS A 94 -1.41 -2.14 17.53
N PHE A 95 -2.10 -2.97 18.32
CA PHE A 95 -2.04 -4.43 18.21
C PHE A 95 -2.51 -4.92 16.84
N ILE A 96 -3.62 -4.38 16.31
CA ILE A 96 -4.11 -4.68 14.95
C ILE A 96 -3.05 -4.34 13.91
N VAL A 97 -2.36 -3.19 14.02
CA VAL A 97 -1.29 -2.82 13.09
C VAL A 97 -0.10 -3.77 13.18
N VAL A 98 0.34 -4.14 14.39
CA VAL A 98 1.44 -5.11 14.56
C VAL A 98 1.09 -6.43 13.87
N MET A 99 -0.10 -6.97 14.12
CA MET A 99 -0.55 -8.22 13.49
C MET A 99 -0.67 -8.07 11.97
N SER A 100 -1.23 -6.97 11.48
CA SER A 100 -1.41 -6.69 10.04
C SER A 100 -0.08 -6.52 9.32
N ALA A 101 0.91 -5.91 9.95
CA ALA A 101 2.25 -5.76 9.40
C ALA A 101 2.94 -7.13 9.27
N MET A 102 2.82 -7.98 10.29
CA MET A 102 3.37 -9.34 10.23
C MET A 102 2.72 -10.18 9.12
N THR A 103 1.38 -10.21 9.05
CA THR A 103 0.68 -10.98 8.02
C THR A 103 0.98 -10.47 6.60
N THR A 104 1.14 -9.15 6.43
CA THR A 104 1.51 -8.56 5.13
C THR A 104 2.92 -8.96 4.73
N SER A 105 3.86 -8.99 5.67
CA SER A 105 5.23 -9.43 5.40
C SER A 105 5.32 -10.93 5.08
N ASP A 106 4.50 -11.75 5.74
CA ASP A 106 4.39 -13.18 5.45
C ASP A 106 3.78 -13.42 4.06
N ALA A 107 2.79 -12.62 3.67
CA ALA A 107 2.24 -12.67 2.31
C ALA A 107 3.28 -12.24 1.25
N ALA A 108 4.11 -11.23 1.56
CA ALA A 108 5.21 -10.82 0.69
C ALA A 108 6.29 -11.90 0.56
N SER A 109 6.52 -12.71 1.60
CA SER A 109 7.43 -13.86 1.53
C SER A 109 6.97 -14.95 0.55
N GLN A 110 5.65 -15.04 0.30
CA GLN A 110 5.02 -16.05 -0.55
C GLN A 110 4.89 -15.62 -2.02
N GLY A 111 5.48 -14.48 -2.41
CA GLY A 111 5.55 -14.04 -3.81
C GLY A 111 4.91 -12.68 -4.09
N ALA A 112 4.30 -12.03 -3.10
CA ALA A 112 3.88 -10.63 -3.25
C ALA A 112 5.09 -9.67 -3.14
N ALA A 113 4.99 -8.49 -3.76
CA ALA A 113 6.04 -7.49 -3.70
C ALA A 113 6.06 -6.81 -2.32
N ASP A 114 7.14 -7.00 -1.55
CA ASP A 114 7.34 -6.29 -0.28
C ASP A 114 7.65 -4.82 -0.57
N THR A 115 6.67 -3.96 -0.35
CA THR A 115 6.75 -2.53 -0.65
C THR A 115 6.35 -1.73 0.58
N LEU A 116 6.80 -0.47 0.69
CA LEU A 116 6.69 0.32 1.92
C LEU A 116 5.27 0.88 2.15
N GLU A 117 4.50 1.07 1.08
CA GLU A 117 3.24 1.81 1.09
C GLU A 117 2.19 1.18 2.01
N PRO A 118 1.96 -0.16 1.99
CA PRO A 118 1.00 -0.79 2.90
C PRO A 118 1.31 -0.51 4.37
N TYR A 119 2.58 -0.58 4.77
CA TYR A 119 3.01 -0.36 6.15
C TYR A 119 2.86 1.10 6.59
N ALA A 120 3.19 2.06 5.70
CA ALA A 120 2.97 3.47 5.97
C ALA A 120 1.47 3.78 6.11
N LEU A 121 0.64 3.24 5.20
CA LEU A 121 -0.82 3.42 5.23
C LEU A 121 -1.46 2.78 6.47
N MET A 122 -0.93 1.67 6.98
CA MET A 122 -1.38 1.08 8.25
C MET A 122 -1.12 2.01 9.44
N LEU A 123 0.04 2.68 9.48
CA LEU A 123 0.36 3.64 10.55
C LEU A 123 -0.47 4.92 10.43
N THR A 124 -0.71 5.44 9.23
CA THR A 124 -1.60 6.60 9.03
C THR A 124 -3.05 6.26 9.36
N ALA A 125 -3.53 5.06 9.01
CA ALA A 125 -4.84 4.56 9.41
C ALA A 125 -4.95 4.49 10.93
N ALA A 126 -3.95 3.94 11.63
CA ALA A 126 -3.93 3.90 13.08
C ALA A 126 -3.92 5.28 13.74
N LEU A 127 -3.20 6.25 13.16
CA LEU A 127 -3.25 7.64 13.61
C LEU A 127 -4.67 8.22 13.47
N GLY A 128 -5.33 8.01 12.33
CA GLY A 128 -6.72 8.43 12.12
C GLY A 128 -7.68 7.81 13.12
N ALA A 129 -7.56 6.49 13.36
CA ALA A 129 -8.35 5.79 14.37
C ALA A 129 -8.08 6.31 15.80
N ALA A 130 -6.81 6.57 16.15
CA ALA A 130 -6.45 7.14 17.45
C ALA A 130 -7.09 8.51 17.65
N VAL A 131 -7.00 9.41 16.65
CA VAL A 131 -7.64 10.72 16.68
C VAL A 131 -9.16 10.58 16.83
N MET A 132 -9.79 9.71 16.03
CA MET A 132 -11.22 9.47 16.05
C MET A 132 -11.72 9.01 17.42
N VAL A 133 -11.07 8.04 18.06
CA VAL A 133 -11.55 7.53 19.35
C VAL A 133 -11.39 8.56 20.46
N SER A 134 -10.35 9.37 20.41
CA SER A 134 -10.12 10.44 21.39
C SER A 134 -10.85 11.74 21.08
N ALA A 135 -11.66 11.80 20.03
CA ALA A 135 -12.34 13.02 19.64
C ALA A 135 -13.46 13.38 20.63
N ASN A 136 -13.45 14.63 21.10
CA ASN A 136 -14.48 15.19 21.96
C ASN A 136 -15.39 16.20 21.23
N ASP A 137 -15.09 16.50 19.97
CA ASP A 137 -15.95 17.27 19.08
C ASP A 137 -16.14 16.57 17.72
N LEU A 138 -17.20 16.96 17.01
CA LEU A 138 -17.57 16.33 15.73
C LEU A 138 -16.54 16.58 14.63
N LEU A 139 -15.79 17.69 14.70
CA LEU A 139 -14.82 18.03 13.67
C LEU A 139 -13.59 17.11 13.76
N ALA A 140 -13.06 16.90 14.97
CA ALA A 140 -11.97 15.96 15.21
C ALA A 140 -12.39 14.52 14.91
N ALA A 141 -13.62 14.14 15.26
CA ALA A 141 -14.15 12.82 14.92
C ALA A 141 -14.22 12.62 13.40
N PHE A 142 -14.71 13.63 12.67
CA PHE A 142 -14.77 13.63 11.20
C PHE A 142 -13.37 13.54 10.57
N LEU A 143 -12.41 14.35 11.03
CA LEU A 143 -11.04 14.29 10.53
C LEU A 143 -10.38 12.93 10.81
N GLY A 144 -10.62 12.35 12.00
CA GLY A 144 -10.12 11.03 12.34
C GLY A 144 -10.64 9.94 11.40
N ILE A 145 -11.95 9.92 11.11
CA ILE A 145 -12.54 8.94 10.20
C ILE A 145 -12.11 9.15 8.75
N GLU A 146 -11.92 10.39 8.29
CA GLU A 146 -11.43 10.69 6.94
C GLU A 146 -9.96 10.24 6.73
N ILE A 147 -9.09 10.48 7.73
CA ILE A 147 -7.70 10.00 7.66
C ILE A 147 -7.66 8.46 7.64
N LEU A 148 -8.49 7.83 8.50
CA LEU A 148 -8.64 6.37 8.54
C LEU A 148 -9.19 5.83 7.21
N SER A 149 -10.25 6.42 6.67
CA SER A 149 -10.95 5.93 5.48
C SER A 149 -10.09 6.07 4.22
N LEU A 150 -9.42 7.20 4.01
CA LEU A 150 -8.53 7.40 2.86
C LEU A 150 -7.34 6.44 2.92
N SER A 151 -6.75 6.23 4.10
CA SER A 151 -5.65 5.28 4.27
C SER A 151 -6.09 3.85 3.94
N LEU A 152 -7.25 3.42 4.44
CA LEU A 152 -7.81 2.09 4.17
C LEU A 152 -8.27 1.93 2.72
N TYR A 153 -8.81 2.96 2.10
CA TYR A 153 -9.22 2.94 0.70
C TYR A 153 -8.02 2.70 -0.23
N VAL A 154 -6.92 3.44 -0.01
CA VAL A 154 -5.68 3.24 -0.76
C VAL A 154 -5.07 1.87 -0.46
N LEU A 155 -5.10 1.41 0.80
CA LEU A 155 -4.62 0.08 1.17
C LEU A 155 -5.40 -1.03 0.46
N ALA A 156 -6.73 -0.93 0.42
CA ALA A 156 -7.58 -1.88 -0.30
C ALA A 156 -7.31 -1.87 -1.82
N ALA A 157 -7.04 -0.70 -2.39
CA ALA A 157 -6.65 -0.56 -3.79
C ALA A 157 -5.20 -0.99 -4.09
N SER A 158 -4.38 -1.20 -3.07
CA SER A 158 -2.97 -1.58 -3.22
C SER A 158 -2.77 -3.04 -3.57
N ASP A 159 -3.80 -3.88 -3.44
CA ASP A 159 -3.75 -5.26 -3.91
C ASP A 159 -3.69 -5.28 -5.44
N ARG A 160 -2.47 -5.42 -5.97
CA ARG A 160 -2.27 -5.65 -7.38
C ARG A 160 -2.63 -7.10 -7.66
N VAL A 161 -3.89 -7.33 -7.98
CA VAL A 161 -4.31 -8.56 -8.65
C VAL A 161 -3.45 -8.69 -9.89
N THR A 162 -2.47 -9.58 -9.85
CA THR A 162 -1.83 -10.04 -11.08
C THR A 162 -2.93 -10.77 -11.81
N LEU A 163 -3.60 -10.07 -12.73
CA LEU A 163 -4.46 -10.68 -13.72
C LEU A 163 -3.55 -11.57 -14.56
N LYS A 164 -3.28 -12.78 -14.07
CA LYS A 164 -2.86 -13.89 -14.90
C LYS A 164 -4.03 -14.14 -15.83
N LEU A 165 -3.99 -13.51 -16.99
CA LEU A 165 -4.79 -13.92 -18.13
C LEU A 165 -4.49 -15.42 -18.30
N GLN A 166 -5.44 -16.28 -17.95
CA GLN A 166 -5.33 -17.73 -18.19
C GLN A 166 -5.33 -18.07 -19.70
N SER A 167 -5.32 -17.04 -20.55
CA SER A 167 -5.48 -17.08 -21.99
C SER A 167 -4.32 -16.31 -22.64
N GLY A 168 -3.23 -17.03 -22.93
CA GLY A 168 -2.21 -16.63 -23.90
C GLY A 168 -0.95 -15.95 -23.36
N GLU A 169 0.21 -16.38 -23.85
CA GLU A 169 1.35 -15.47 -23.99
C GLU A 169 0.88 -14.27 -24.81
N GLY A 170 1.28 -13.05 -24.44
CA GLY A 170 0.98 -11.86 -25.24
C GLY A 170 1.48 -12.02 -26.69
N THR A 171 1.13 -11.07 -27.54
CA THR A 171 1.63 -11.03 -28.91
C THR A 171 3.16 -10.99 -28.96
N LYS A 172 3.74 -11.66 -29.97
CA LYS A 172 5.19 -11.67 -30.23
C LYS A 172 5.45 -10.92 -31.53
N LYS A 173 6.45 -10.04 -31.54
CA LYS A 173 6.96 -9.42 -32.76
C LYS A 173 7.94 -10.37 -33.44
N LEU A 174 7.63 -10.77 -34.67
CA LEU A 174 8.45 -11.66 -35.49
C LEU A 174 8.82 -10.95 -36.79
N THR A 175 9.86 -11.40 -37.45
CA THR A 175 10.27 -10.86 -38.75
C THR A 175 9.64 -11.70 -39.86
N ALA A 176 8.96 -11.06 -40.80
CA ALA A 176 8.33 -11.72 -41.92
C ALA A 176 9.36 -12.11 -42.99
N ALA A 177 9.19 -13.30 -43.57
CA ALA A 177 9.99 -13.82 -44.69
C ALA A 177 9.52 -13.30 -46.06
N GLY A 178 8.46 -12.49 -46.09
CA GLY A 178 7.78 -12.00 -47.28
C GLY A 178 6.42 -11.39 -46.94
N ALA A 179 5.58 -11.14 -47.95
CA ALA A 179 4.25 -10.58 -47.74
C ALA A 179 3.32 -11.55 -46.99
N ILE A 180 2.65 -11.07 -45.94
CA ILE A 180 1.70 -11.82 -45.12
C ILE A 180 0.50 -10.92 -44.85
N THR A 181 -0.70 -11.41 -45.16
CA THR A 181 -1.95 -10.69 -44.88
C THR A 181 -2.34 -10.82 -43.42
N GLY A 182 -2.73 -9.71 -42.78
CA GLY A 182 -3.30 -9.72 -41.45
C GLY A 182 -4.55 -10.60 -41.38
N GLY A 183 -4.69 -11.35 -40.29
CA GLY A 183 -5.74 -12.35 -40.07
C GLY A 183 -5.39 -13.76 -40.54
N ASN A 184 -4.32 -13.95 -41.31
CA ASN A 184 -3.90 -15.28 -41.76
C ASN A 184 -3.01 -15.99 -40.73
N LYS A 185 -3.00 -17.32 -40.79
CA LYS A 185 -2.07 -18.15 -40.02
C LYS A 185 -0.64 -17.89 -40.48
N VAL A 186 0.27 -17.77 -39.53
CA VAL A 186 1.72 -17.63 -39.77
C VAL A 186 2.46 -18.86 -39.31
N TYR A 187 3.50 -19.22 -40.05
CA TYR A 187 4.24 -20.45 -39.89
C TYR A 187 5.72 -20.18 -39.70
N ALA A 188 6.42 -21.01 -38.94
CA ALA A 188 7.87 -20.91 -38.76
C ALA A 188 8.60 -21.21 -40.09
N ALA A 189 9.56 -20.35 -40.46
CA ALA A 189 10.48 -20.56 -41.57
C ALA A 189 11.87 -20.95 -41.05
N ALA A 190 12.61 -21.73 -41.85
CA ALA A 190 13.95 -22.20 -41.50
C ALA A 190 14.98 -21.08 -41.23
N SER A 191 14.69 -19.85 -41.68
CA SER A 191 15.51 -18.66 -41.49
C SER A 191 15.31 -17.96 -40.13
N GLY A 192 14.50 -18.51 -39.22
CA GLY A 192 14.11 -17.86 -37.97
C GLY A 192 13.09 -16.73 -38.16
N LYS A 193 12.53 -16.62 -39.36
CA LYS A 193 11.45 -15.69 -39.74
C LYS A 193 10.10 -16.43 -39.73
N VAL A 194 9.02 -15.69 -39.94
CA VAL A 194 7.68 -16.26 -40.18
C VAL A 194 7.22 -16.10 -41.62
N ALA A 195 6.49 -17.08 -42.12
CA ALA A 195 5.98 -17.12 -43.49
C ALA A 195 4.46 -17.34 -43.52
N ALA A 196 3.83 -16.99 -44.64
CA ALA A 196 2.40 -17.23 -44.88
C ALA A 196 2.05 -18.72 -45.09
N THR A 197 3.05 -19.60 -45.23
CA THR A 197 2.86 -21.04 -45.45
C THR A 197 3.98 -21.83 -44.79
N GLY A 198 3.66 -22.98 -44.21
CA GLY A 198 4.63 -23.87 -43.58
C GLY A 198 3.94 -25.04 -42.86
N SER A 199 4.72 -25.81 -42.11
CA SER A 199 4.24 -26.99 -41.38
C SER A 199 4.02 -26.74 -39.89
N VAL A 200 4.73 -25.77 -39.30
CA VAL A 200 4.66 -25.42 -37.88
C VAL A 200 3.96 -24.08 -37.75
N VAL A 201 2.74 -24.07 -37.18
CA VAL A 201 1.96 -22.85 -36.95
C VAL A 201 2.49 -22.12 -35.72
N GLU A 202 2.82 -20.84 -35.87
CA GLU A 202 3.28 -19.96 -34.79
C GLU A 202 2.15 -19.07 -34.24
N GLY A 203 1.11 -18.79 -35.05
CA GLY A 203 -0.01 -17.97 -34.61
C GLY A 203 -0.83 -17.36 -35.73
N ILE A 204 -1.51 -16.25 -35.42
CA ILE A 204 -2.26 -15.41 -36.37
C ILE A 204 -1.61 -14.03 -36.46
N ALA A 205 -1.45 -13.52 -37.68
CA ALA A 205 -0.98 -12.15 -37.93
C ALA A 205 -2.06 -11.10 -37.57
N PHE A 206 -1.69 -10.03 -36.87
CA PHE A 206 -2.62 -8.90 -36.62
C PHE A 206 -2.59 -7.83 -37.71
N GLU A 207 -1.46 -7.71 -38.41
CA GLU A 207 -1.23 -6.68 -39.41
C GLU A 207 -0.75 -7.28 -40.73
N THR A 208 -1.01 -6.57 -41.82
CA THR A 208 -0.51 -6.97 -43.14
C THR A 208 0.88 -6.39 -43.34
N VAL A 209 1.82 -7.25 -43.69
CA VAL A 209 3.19 -6.88 -44.09
C VAL A 209 3.40 -7.23 -45.56
N THR A 210 4.28 -6.50 -46.24
CA THR A 210 4.40 -6.59 -47.71
C THR A 210 5.80 -6.95 -48.19
N ALA A 211 6.81 -6.86 -47.33
CA ALA A 211 8.19 -7.16 -47.69
C ALA A 211 8.84 -8.20 -46.75
N ASP A 212 9.89 -8.84 -47.26
CA ASP A 212 10.80 -9.63 -46.43
C ASP A 212 11.58 -8.70 -45.50
N GLY A 213 11.64 -9.04 -44.21
CA GLY A 213 12.31 -8.23 -43.18
C GLY A 213 11.39 -7.30 -42.39
N ASP A 214 10.12 -7.15 -42.79
CA ASP A 214 9.12 -6.38 -42.04
C ASP A 214 8.86 -7.04 -40.69
N PHE A 215 8.63 -6.24 -39.65
CA PHE A 215 8.16 -6.76 -38.36
C PHE A 215 6.65 -6.96 -38.42
N ILE A 216 6.19 -8.10 -37.91
CA ILE A 216 4.79 -8.47 -37.83
C ILE A 216 4.45 -8.90 -36.40
N GLU A 217 3.35 -8.36 -35.87
CA GLU A 217 2.78 -8.77 -34.60
C GLU A 217 1.92 -10.03 -34.74
N VAL A 218 2.26 -11.07 -33.98
CA VAL A 218 1.66 -12.41 -34.05
C VAL A 218 1.05 -12.79 -32.72
N LEU A 219 -0.21 -13.22 -32.72
CA LEU A 219 -0.83 -13.84 -31.56
C LEU A 219 -0.48 -15.32 -31.51
N PRO A 220 0.34 -15.78 -30.53
CA PRO A 220 0.59 -17.20 -30.37
C PRO A 220 -0.67 -17.89 -29.86
N GLY A 221 -0.95 -19.07 -30.40
CA GLY A 221 -2.03 -19.93 -29.92
C GLY A 221 -1.62 -21.39 -29.95
N PRO A 222 -2.28 -22.26 -29.18
CA PRO A 222 -1.95 -23.66 -29.16
C PRO A 222 -2.21 -24.28 -30.55
N SER A 223 -1.38 -25.23 -30.96
CA SER A 223 -1.43 -25.82 -32.31
C SER A 223 -2.79 -26.44 -32.69
N TRP A 224 -3.58 -26.87 -31.71
CA TRP A 224 -4.95 -27.38 -31.91
C TRP A 224 -5.98 -26.27 -32.21
N ALA A 225 -5.73 -25.01 -31.83
CA ALA A 225 -6.63 -23.90 -32.13
C ALA A 225 -6.65 -23.55 -33.63
N TYR A 226 -5.68 -24.09 -34.39
CA TYR A 226 -5.50 -23.81 -35.81
C TYR A 226 -5.68 -25.04 -36.70
N SER A 227 -6.19 -26.16 -36.17
CA SER A 227 -6.58 -27.32 -36.99
C SER A 227 -7.99 -27.12 -37.54
N SER A 228 -8.07 -26.65 -38.78
CA SER A 228 -9.27 -26.61 -39.61
C SER A 228 -8.91 -27.22 -40.95
#